data_AF-A0A529JSD5-F1
#
_entry.id   AF-A0A529JSD5-F1
#
_cell.length_a   1.000
_cell.length_b   1.000
_cell.length_c   1.000
_cell.angle_alpha   90.00
_cell.angle_beta   90.00
_cell.angle_gamma   90.00
#
_symmetry.space_group_name_H-M   'P 1'
#
loop_
_entity.id
_entity.type
_entity.pdbx_description
1 polymer ?
#
loop_
_entity_poly.entity_id
_entity_poly.type
_entity_poly.pdbx_seq_one_letter_code
_entity_poly.pdbx_strand_id
1 'polypeptide(L)'
;FYEGEVADDMVARLRALGGLHALEDFAATQGEYVRPVGTSYRGYDIHQMPPNNQGLTALIMLNVLSGCSLGSLEPNGAERFHLEIEAGRLAYQDRDNFIGDQNHVHVPVEQLLSRSHADRLRAEIDPA
;
A
#
# COMPACT_ATOMS: atom_id res chain seq x y z
N PHE A 1 -13.68 23.86 -11.43
CA PHE A 1 -12.58 23.41 -10.54
C PHE A 1 -11.37 23.04 -11.37
N TYR A 2 -11.47 22.04 -12.25
CA TYR A 2 -10.38 21.67 -13.18
C TYR A 2 -10.27 22.59 -14.41
N GLU A 3 -11.31 23.38 -14.70
CA GLU A 3 -11.32 24.40 -15.75
C GLU A 3 -12.00 25.69 -15.24
N GLY A 4 -11.81 26.79 -16.00
CA GLY A 4 -12.41 28.10 -15.77
C GLY A 4 -11.76 28.91 -14.64
N GLU A 5 -12.45 29.95 -14.18
CA GLU A 5 -11.91 30.95 -13.24
C GLU A 5 -11.32 30.35 -11.95
N VAL A 6 -11.89 29.24 -11.47
CA VAL A 6 -11.37 28.53 -10.28
C VAL A 6 -9.99 27.90 -10.55
N ALA A 7 -9.81 27.28 -11.73
CA ALA A 7 -8.53 26.70 -12.12
C ALA A 7 -7.49 27.81 -12.34
N ASP A 8 -7.90 28.91 -12.98
CA ASP A 8 -7.04 30.09 -13.20
C ASP A 8 -6.51 30.67 -11.89
N ASP A 9 -7.38 30.88 -10.90
CA ASP A 9 -7.00 31.41 -9.58
C ASP A 9 -6.03 30.46 -8.85
N MET A 10 -6.31 29.14 -8.87
CA MET A 10 -5.44 28.13 -8.29
C MET A 10 -4.05 28.11 -8.95
N VAL A 11 -3.99 28.07 -10.28
CA VAL A 11 -2.72 28.02 -11.02
C VAL A 11 -1.92 29.30 -10.85
N ALA A 12 -2.57 30.47 -10.90
CA ALA A 12 -1.93 31.76 -10.66
C ALA A 12 -1.31 31.80 -9.26
N ARG A 13 -2.05 31.36 -8.23
CA ARG A 13 -1.55 31.31 -6.86
C ARG A 13 -0.37 30.35 -6.71
N LEU A 14 -0.48 29.14 -7.26
CA LEU A 14 0.59 28.13 -7.19
C LEU A 14 1.86 28.61 -7.88
N ARG A 15 1.75 29.22 -9.07
CA ARG A 15 2.90 29.79 -9.80
C ARG A 15 3.53 30.96 -9.04
N ALA A 16 2.74 31.84 -8.43
CA ALA A 16 3.25 32.94 -7.60
C ALA A 16 4.07 32.44 -6.38
N LEU A 17 3.83 31.19 -5.93
CA LEU A 17 4.60 30.52 -4.87
C LEU A 17 5.79 29.70 -5.41
N GLY A 18 6.06 29.73 -6.72
CA GLY A 18 7.13 28.97 -7.36
C GLY A 18 6.73 27.57 -7.84
N GLY A 19 5.44 27.22 -7.84
CA GLY A 19 4.93 25.97 -8.38
C GLY A 19 4.96 25.91 -9.91
N LEU A 20 4.98 24.69 -10.46
CA LEU A 20 5.11 24.43 -11.91
C LEU A 20 3.80 24.12 -12.63
N HIS A 21 2.68 24.11 -11.89
CA HIS A 21 1.37 23.74 -12.42
C HIS A 21 0.97 24.57 -13.65
N ALA A 22 0.32 23.91 -14.59
CA ALA A 22 -0.28 24.51 -15.77
C ALA A 22 -1.79 24.23 -15.80
N LEU A 23 -2.55 25.03 -16.54
CA LEU A 23 -3.99 24.83 -16.69
C LEU A 23 -4.27 23.48 -17.38
N GLU A 24 -3.37 23.08 -18.26
CA GLU A 24 -3.39 21.80 -18.97
C GLU A 24 -3.29 20.60 -18.01
N ASP A 25 -2.52 20.70 -16.91
CA ASP A 25 -2.43 19.64 -15.90
C ASP A 25 -3.80 19.40 -15.24
N PHE A 26 -4.53 20.47 -14.95
CA PHE A 26 -5.84 20.41 -14.33
C PHE A 26 -6.89 19.89 -15.30
N ALA A 27 -6.92 20.42 -16.53
CA ALA A 27 -7.86 19.99 -17.57
C ALA A 27 -7.66 18.52 -17.98
N ALA A 28 -6.42 18.01 -17.96
CA ALA A 28 -6.12 16.62 -18.25
C ALA A 28 -6.40 15.65 -17.09
N THR A 29 -6.63 16.15 -15.88
CA THR A 29 -6.87 15.32 -14.69
C THR A 29 -8.24 14.65 -14.76
N GLN A 30 -8.27 13.34 -14.57
CA GLN A 30 -9.50 12.56 -14.47
C GLN A 30 -9.38 11.50 -13.37
N GLY A 31 -10.51 11.17 -12.74
CA GLY A 31 -10.59 10.06 -11.81
C GLY A 31 -10.62 8.72 -12.55
N GLU A 32 -10.03 7.69 -11.97
CA GLU A 32 -9.97 6.35 -12.55
C GLU A 32 -10.78 5.36 -11.72
N TYR A 33 -11.57 4.53 -12.41
CA TYR A 33 -12.18 3.35 -11.78
C TYR A 33 -11.20 2.19 -11.86
N VAL A 34 -10.75 1.73 -10.69
CA VAL A 34 -9.78 0.64 -10.58
C VAL A 34 -10.38 -0.57 -9.88
N ARG A 35 -9.84 -1.75 -10.17
CA ARG A 35 -10.18 -2.98 -9.46
C ARG A 35 -9.38 -3.03 -8.15
N PRO A 36 -10.04 -3.21 -6.99
CA PRO A 36 -9.31 -3.40 -5.73
C PRO A 36 -8.46 -4.66 -5.78
N VAL A 37 -7.31 -4.59 -5.09
CA VAL A 37 -6.52 -5.78 -4.75
C VAL A 37 -7.01 -6.32 -3.42
N GLY A 38 -6.78 -7.60 -3.14
CA GLY A 38 -7.23 -8.18 -1.89
C GLY A 38 -6.58 -9.50 -1.53
N THR A 39 -6.78 -9.89 -0.29
CA THR A 39 -6.41 -11.19 0.26
C THR A 39 -7.48 -11.68 1.22
N SER A 40 -7.47 -12.97 1.53
CA SER A 40 -8.33 -13.54 2.57
C SER A 40 -7.55 -13.70 3.87
N TYR A 41 -8.09 -13.18 4.97
CA TYR A 41 -7.48 -13.27 6.29
C TYR A 41 -8.51 -13.80 7.29
N ARG A 42 -8.29 -15.02 7.78
CA ARG A 42 -9.11 -15.67 8.83
C ARG A 42 -10.62 -15.68 8.54
N GLY A 43 -10.99 -15.97 7.29
CA GLY A 43 -12.39 -16.05 6.85
C GLY A 43 -13.01 -14.73 6.37
N TYR A 44 -12.23 -13.65 6.32
CA TYR A 44 -12.65 -12.36 5.79
C TYR A 44 -11.88 -12.03 4.51
N ASP A 45 -12.57 -11.47 3.52
CA ASP A 45 -11.93 -10.88 2.35
C ASP A 45 -11.61 -9.41 2.63
N ILE A 46 -10.33 -9.06 2.51
CA ILE A 46 -9.82 -7.72 2.79
C ILE A 46 -9.41 -7.10 1.46
N HIS A 47 -9.99 -5.95 1.14
CA HIS A 47 -9.72 -5.22 -0.08
C HIS A 47 -9.00 -3.90 0.19
N GLN A 48 -8.09 -3.55 -0.72
CA GLN A 48 -7.34 -2.29 -0.70
C GLN A 48 -7.27 -1.71 -2.12
N MET A 49 -6.98 -0.42 -2.22
CA MET A 49 -6.66 0.22 -3.49
C MET A 49 -5.39 -0.40 -4.09
N PRO A 50 -5.31 -0.59 -5.43
CA PRO A 50 -4.08 -1.03 -6.09
C PRO A 50 -3.00 0.06 -6.02
N PRO A 51 -1.74 -0.26 -6.37
CA PRO A 51 -0.72 0.75 -6.61
C PRO A 51 -1.21 1.83 -7.60
N ASN A 52 -0.83 3.10 -7.44
CA ASN A 52 0.21 3.65 -6.57
C ASN A 52 -0.16 3.79 -5.07
N ASN A 53 -1.35 3.36 -4.65
CA ASN A 53 -1.67 3.34 -3.23
C ASN A 53 -0.79 2.31 -2.46
N GLN A 54 -0.47 2.62 -1.21
CA GLN A 54 0.39 1.77 -0.36
C GLN A 54 -0.40 0.71 0.44
N GLY A 55 -1.71 0.58 0.24
CA GLY A 55 -2.57 -0.39 0.92
C GLY A 55 -2.16 -1.85 0.72
N LEU A 56 -1.44 -2.15 -0.37
CA LEU A 56 -0.83 -3.46 -0.61
C LEU A 56 0.06 -3.91 0.56
N THR A 57 0.75 -2.98 1.23
CA THR A 57 1.58 -3.25 2.42
C THR A 57 0.80 -3.94 3.52
N ALA A 58 -0.45 -3.50 3.77
CA ALA A 58 -1.31 -4.12 4.79
C ALA A 58 -1.71 -5.54 4.42
N LEU A 59 -1.98 -5.80 3.13
CA LEU A 59 -2.30 -7.14 2.65
C LEU A 59 -1.11 -8.09 2.77
N ILE A 60 0.11 -7.61 2.49
CA ILE A 60 1.35 -8.38 2.70
C ILE A 60 1.51 -8.74 4.17
N MET A 61 1.37 -7.76 5.09
CA MET A 61 1.43 -8.01 6.53
C MET A 61 0.42 -9.07 6.99
N LEU A 62 -0.84 -8.95 6.54
CA LEU A 62 -1.88 -9.93 6.86
C LEU A 62 -1.55 -11.33 6.35
N ASN A 63 -0.98 -11.44 5.14
CA ASN A 63 -0.56 -12.73 4.59
C ASN A 63 0.58 -13.36 5.40
N VAL A 64 1.56 -12.57 5.83
CA VAL A 64 2.61 -13.04 6.73
C VAL A 64 2.00 -13.53 8.04
N LEU A 65 1.18 -12.72 8.70
CA LEU A 65 0.55 -13.02 10.01
C LEU A 65 -0.53 -14.11 9.95
N SER A 66 -1.01 -14.48 8.76
CA SER A 66 -2.02 -15.53 8.59
C SER A 66 -1.52 -16.91 9.06
N GLY A 67 -0.21 -17.15 8.99
CA GLY A 67 0.44 -18.37 9.49
C GLY A 67 0.82 -18.31 10.97
N CYS A 68 0.56 -17.20 11.66
CA CYS A 68 0.87 -17.03 13.08
C CYS A 68 -0.38 -17.26 13.95
N SER A 69 -0.22 -17.89 15.12
CA SER A 69 -1.34 -18.13 16.06
C SER A 69 -1.61 -16.92 16.97
N LEU A 70 -1.81 -15.73 16.40
CA LEU A 70 -1.96 -14.48 17.19
C LEU A 70 -3.12 -14.53 18.20
N GLY A 71 -4.18 -15.28 17.90
CA GLY A 71 -5.35 -15.40 18.77
C GLY A 71 -5.10 -16.17 20.06
N SER A 72 -4.01 -16.94 20.16
CA SER A 72 -3.62 -17.63 21.39
C SER A 72 -2.63 -16.83 22.25
N LEU A 73 -2.21 -15.64 21.79
CA LEU A 73 -1.25 -14.79 22.49
C LEU A 73 -1.95 -13.66 23.24
N GLU A 74 -1.32 -13.20 24.32
CA GLU A 74 -1.77 -12.00 25.04
C GLU A 74 -1.80 -10.80 24.10
N PRO A 75 -2.92 -10.03 24.04
CA PRO A 75 -3.04 -8.90 23.12
C PRO A 75 -1.94 -7.85 23.23
N ASN A 76 -1.40 -7.67 24.43
CA ASN A 76 -0.28 -6.76 24.71
C ASN A 76 0.99 -7.51 25.14
N GLY A 77 1.11 -8.79 24.76
CA GLY A 77 2.25 -9.63 25.07
C GLY A 77 3.44 -9.36 24.14
N ALA A 78 4.66 -9.51 24.67
CA ALA A 78 5.89 -9.30 23.93
C ALA A 78 5.97 -10.18 22.66
N GLU A 79 5.56 -11.45 22.74
CA GLU A 79 5.57 -12.37 21.60
C GLU A 79 4.65 -11.90 20.47
N ARG A 80 3.45 -11.41 20.80
CA ARG A 80 2.53 -10.89 19.79
C ARG A 80 3.08 -9.63 19.13
N PHE A 81 3.62 -8.70 19.92
CA PHE A 81 4.24 -7.50 19.39
C PHE A 81 5.45 -7.82 18.51
N HIS A 82 6.29 -8.77 18.90
CA HIS A 82 7.43 -9.21 18.09
C HIS A 82 6.99 -9.66 16.70
N LEU A 83 5.98 -10.54 16.61
CA LEU A 83 5.46 -11.03 15.33
C LEU A 83 4.86 -9.91 14.48
N GLU A 84 4.07 -9.01 15.08
CA GLU A 84 3.44 -7.88 14.37
C GLU A 84 4.50 -6.86 13.90
N ILE A 85 5.52 -6.58 14.70
CA ILE A 85 6.64 -5.68 14.37
C ILE A 85 7.46 -6.25 13.22
N GLU A 86 7.87 -7.52 13.29
CA GLU A 86 8.70 -8.14 12.25
C GLU A 86 7.94 -8.32 10.93
N ALA A 87 6.67 -8.71 10.98
CA ALA A 87 5.82 -8.73 9.79
C ALA A 87 5.68 -7.33 9.17
N GLY A 88 5.56 -6.29 10.01
CA GLY A 88 5.58 -4.89 9.59
C GLY A 88 6.89 -4.52 8.90
N ARG A 89 8.04 -4.76 9.55
CA ARG A 89 9.37 -4.48 8.99
C ARG A 89 9.54 -5.07 7.60
N LEU A 90 9.19 -6.33 7.42
CA LEU A 90 9.32 -7.05 6.15
C LEU A 90 8.34 -6.54 5.06
N ALA A 91 7.09 -6.28 5.41
CA ALA A 91 6.13 -5.75 4.44
C ALA A 91 6.49 -4.31 3.99
N TYR A 92 7.00 -3.49 4.89
CA TYR A 92 7.48 -2.15 4.56
C TYR A 92 8.72 -2.19 3.66
N GLN A 93 9.59 -3.19 3.82
CA GLN A 93 10.68 -3.41 2.88
C GLN A 93 10.18 -3.71 1.46
N ASP A 94 9.15 -4.54 1.28
CA ASP A 94 8.55 -4.76 -0.04
C ASP A 94 7.88 -3.50 -0.59
N ARG A 95 7.18 -2.74 0.26
CA ARG A 95 6.57 -1.46 -0.13
C ARG A 95 7.61 -0.54 -0.73
N ASP A 96 8.72 -0.34 -0.04
CA ASP A 96 9.76 0.60 -0.43
C ASP A 96 10.50 0.16 -1.71
N ASN A 97 10.59 -1.16 -1.96
CA ASN A 97 11.27 -1.70 -3.14
C ASN A 97 10.38 -1.80 -4.38
N PHE A 98 9.06 -1.97 -4.23
CA PHE A 98 8.19 -2.36 -5.34
C PHE A 98 7.00 -1.44 -5.60
N ILE A 99 6.46 -0.74 -4.59
CA ILE A 99 5.19 -0.01 -4.78
C ILE A 99 5.45 1.33 -5.47
N GLY A 100 4.80 1.53 -6.62
CA GLY A 100 4.84 2.77 -7.38
C GLY A 100 3.66 2.87 -8.36
N ASP A 101 3.70 3.92 -9.20
CA ASP A 101 2.71 4.11 -10.26
C ASP A 101 2.91 3.08 -11.38
N GLN A 102 1.87 2.27 -11.62
CA GLN A 102 1.92 1.17 -12.58
C GLN A 102 2.00 1.65 -14.04
N ASN A 103 1.70 2.92 -14.31
CA ASN A 103 1.93 3.53 -15.62
C ASN A 103 3.43 3.80 -15.89
N HIS A 104 4.25 3.76 -14.84
CA HIS A 104 5.66 4.15 -14.89
C HIS A 104 6.62 3.01 -14.49
N VAL A 105 6.19 2.11 -13.59
CA VAL A 105 7.01 1.00 -13.08
C VAL A 105 6.21 -0.30 -13.00
N HIS A 106 6.90 -1.43 -13.14
CA HIS A 106 6.28 -2.74 -12.92
C HIS A 106 6.13 -3.02 -11.43
N VAL A 107 4.90 -3.25 -10.96
CA VAL A 107 4.60 -3.68 -9.58
C VAL A 107 4.07 -5.11 -9.60
N PRO A 108 4.81 -6.10 -9.04
CA PRO A 108 4.45 -7.52 -9.12
C PRO A 108 3.38 -7.91 -8.05
N VAL A 109 2.19 -7.31 -8.14
CA VAL A 109 1.11 -7.44 -7.14
C VAL A 109 0.77 -8.89 -6.79
N GLU A 110 0.56 -9.75 -7.80
CA GLU A 110 0.19 -11.15 -7.60
C GLU A 110 1.27 -11.93 -6.85
N GLN A 111 2.54 -11.65 -7.15
CA GLN A 111 3.67 -12.28 -6.47
C GLN A 111 3.76 -11.81 -5.01
N LEU A 112 3.64 -10.50 -4.76
CA LEU A 112 3.69 -9.93 -3.42
C LEU A 112 2.55 -10.44 -2.51
N LEU A 113 1.39 -10.74 -3.09
CA LEU A 113 0.25 -11.31 -2.35
C LEU A 113 0.22 -12.84 -2.36
N SER A 114 1.18 -13.50 -3.01
CA SER A 114 1.21 -14.96 -3.06
C SER A 114 1.53 -15.58 -1.71
N ARG A 115 1.01 -16.79 -1.48
CA ARG A 115 1.31 -17.58 -0.29
C ARG A 115 2.81 -17.88 -0.17
N SER A 116 3.48 -18.19 -1.27
CA SER A 116 4.91 -18.50 -1.28
C SER A 116 5.76 -17.32 -0.86
N HIS A 117 5.41 -16.10 -1.27
CA HIS A 117 6.09 -14.89 -0.82
C HIS A 117 5.87 -14.64 0.67
N ALA A 118 4.63 -14.79 1.16
CA ALA A 118 4.34 -14.66 2.58
C ALA A 118 5.07 -15.70 3.45
N ASP A 119 5.17 -16.95 2.97
CA ASP A 119 5.91 -18.01 3.65
C ASP A 119 7.42 -17.72 3.68
N ARG A 120 7.99 -17.15 2.61
CA ARG A 120 9.39 -16.69 2.57
C ARG A 120 9.63 -15.60 3.62
N LEU A 121 8.80 -14.56 3.63
CA LEU A 121 8.93 -13.48 4.62
C LEU A 121 8.79 -14.01 6.05
N ARG A 122 7.82 -14.89 6.31
CA ARG A 122 7.64 -15.47 7.64
C ARG A 122 8.86 -16.27 8.11
N ALA A 123 9.58 -16.91 7.21
CA ALA A 123 10.82 -17.63 7.54
C ALA A 123 11.98 -16.70 7.94
N GLU A 124 11.89 -15.39 7.67
CA GLU A 124 12.86 -14.37 8.09
C GLU A 124 12.53 -13.77 9.48
N ILE A 125 11.43 -14.19 10.11
CA ILE A 125 11.07 -13.76 11.46
C ILE A 125 11.78 -14.68 12.48
N ASP A 126 12.72 -14.13 13.23
CA ASP A 126 13.39 -14.85 14.31
C ASP A 126 12.42 -15.18 15.45
N PRO A 127 12.56 -16.32 16.15
CA PRO A 127 11.81 -16.57 17.38
C PRO A 127 12.13 -15.53 18.47
N ALA A 128 11.12 -15.16 19.26
CA ALA A 128 11.26 -14.25 20.40
C ALA A 128 11.97 -14.89 21.60
#